data_AF-A0A7W1W8C4-F1
#
_entry.id   AF-A0A7W1W8C4-F1
#
_cell.length_a   1.000
_cell.length_b   1.000
_cell.length_c   1.000
_cell.angle_alpha   90.00
_cell.angle_beta   90.00
_cell.angle_gamma   90.00
#
_symmetry.space_group_name_H-M   'P 1'
#
loop_
_entity.id
_entity.type
_entity.pdbx_description
1 polymer ?
#
loop_
_entity_poly.entity_id
_entity_poly.type
_entity_poly.pdbx_seq_one_letter_code
_entity_poly.pdbx_strand_id
1 'polypeptide(L)' 'MAQLKVILTDDFGHEISYHEYVVGEEINNLSRIERKVEELRPQILSDITKDLLTHEQSEYKKNELSEQRKLSVENQDD' A
#
# COMPACT_ATOMS: atom_id res chain seq x y z
N MET A 1 8.10 18.87 -14.77
CA MET A 1 6.93 18.48 -13.98
C MET A 1 7.38 17.85 -12.67
N ALA A 2 6.80 18.32 -11.58
CA ALA A 2 6.99 17.86 -10.22
C ALA A 2 6.10 16.66 -9.93
N GLN A 3 6.64 15.67 -9.24
CA GLN A 3 5.90 14.48 -8.82
C GLN A 3 6.14 14.21 -7.33
N LEU A 4 5.08 13.82 -6.63
CA LEU A 4 5.13 13.27 -5.29
C LEU A 4 5.05 11.75 -5.43
N LYS A 5 6.05 11.06 -4.89
CA LYS A 5 6.10 9.60 -4.85
C LYS A 5 5.79 9.15 -3.44
N VAL A 6 4.80 8.27 -3.30
CA VAL A 6 4.41 7.68 -2.02
C VAL A 6 4.67 6.19 -2.12
N ILE A 7 5.52 5.69 -1.24
CA ILE A 7 5.87 4.27 -1.13
C ILE A 7 5.35 3.80 0.22
N LEU A 8 4.51 2.77 0.21
CA LEU A 8 4.04 2.10 1.43
C LEU A 8 4.84 0.82 1.62
N THR A 9 5.45 0.65 2.79
CA THR A 9 6.21 -0.55 3.13
C THR A 9 5.67 -1.18 4.41
N ASP A 10 5.90 -2.49 4.56
CA ASP A 10 5.76 -3.14 5.86
C ASP A 10 6.92 -2.78 6.80
N ASP A 11 6.87 -3.28 8.04
CA ASP A 11 7.90 -3.06 9.06
C ASP A 11 9.27 -3.70 8.71
N PHE A 12 9.31 -4.59 7.73
CA PHE A 12 10.52 -5.24 7.23
C PHE A 12 11.12 -4.53 6.01
N GLY A 13 10.47 -3.46 5.53
CA GLY A 13 10.89 -2.70 4.36
C GLY A 13 10.46 -3.31 3.02
N HIS A 14 9.56 -4.29 3.01
CA HIS A 14 8.97 -4.79 1.77
C HIS A 14 7.92 -3.80 1.25
N GLU A 15 7.99 -3.50 -0.04
CA GLU A 15 7.00 -2.63 -0.69
C GLU A 15 5.63 -3.32 -0.75
N ILE A 16 4.63 -2.66 -0.17
CA ILE A 16 3.22 -3.02 -0.27
C ILE A 16 2.61 -2.35 -1.52
N SER A 17 2.90 -1.07 -1.73
CA SER A 17 2.40 -0.31 -2.88
C SER A 17 3.22 0.94 -3.20
N TYR A 18 2.97 1.46 -4.41
CA TYR A 18 3.64 2.63 -4.97
C TYR A 18 2.64 3.52 -5.72
N HIS A 19 2.64 4.81 -5.42
CA HIS A 19 1.81 5.81 -6.09
C HIS A 19 2.61 7.04 -6.52
N GLU A 20 2.32 7.55 -7.72
CA GLU A 20 2.83 8.84 -8.20
C GLU A 20 1.70 9.85 -8.37
N TYR A 21 1.86 11.03 -7.77
CA TYR A 21 0.93 12.14 -7.90
C TYR A 21 1.61 13.31 -8.57
N VAL A 22 0.91 13.95 -9.51
CA VAL A 22 1.42 15.16 -10.18
C VAL A 22 1.16 16.36 -9.28
N VAL A 23 2.24 17.07 -8.92
CA VAL A 23 2.17 18.23 -8.00
C VAL A 23 2.14 19.55 -8.78
N GLY A 24 2.60 19.55 -10.05
CA GLY A 24 2.54 20.71 -10.95
C GLY A 24 3.78 20.86 -11.83
N GLU A 25 3.86 21.93 -12.61
CA GLU A 25 5.00 22.15 -13.52
C GLU A 25 6.21 22.81 -12.84
N GLU A 26 6.01 23.56 -11.76
CA GLU A 26 7.03 24.37 -11.09
C GLU A 26 7.22 23.98 -9.62
N ILE A 27 8.40 23.48 -9.27
CA ILE A 27 8.83 23.10 -7.89
C ILE A 27 9.46 24.30 -7.15
N ASN A 28 9.41 25.47 -7.76
CA ASN A 28 10.28 26.59 -7.44
C ASN A 28 9.87 27.29 -6.13
N ASN A 29 8.74 26.88 -5.54
CA ASN A 29 8.16 27.47 -4.35
C ASN A 29 7.63 26.37 -3.41
N LEU A 30 8.27 26.22 -2.26
CA LEU A 30 7.93 25.22 -1.24
C LEU A 30 6.47 25.32 -0.78
N SER A 31 5.95 26.53 -0.56
CA SER A 31 4.56 26.74 -0.11
C SER A 31 3.53 26.29 -1.14
N ARG A 32 3.85 26.35 -2.44
CA ARG A 32 2.98 25.79 -3.50
C ARG A 32 2.98 24.26 -3.47
N ILE A 33 4.14 23.65 -3.21
CA ILE A 33 4.26 22.19 -3.06
C ILE A 33 3.44 21.74 -1.86
N GLU A 34 3.62 22.38 -0.70
CA GLU A 34 2.86 22.08 0.51
C GLU A 34 1.35 22.15 0.25
N ARG A 35 0.88 23.23 -0.37
CA ARG A 35 -0.55 23.37 -0.71
C ARG A 35 -1.04 22.24 -1.63
N LYS A 36 -0.25 21.85 -2.62
CA LYS A 36 -0.60 20.77 -3.54
C LYS A 36 -0.60 19.41 -2.86
N VAL A 37 0.33 19.16 -1.94
CA VAL A 37 0.33 17.96 -1.11
C VAL A 37 -0.92 17.92 -0.21
N GLU A 38 -1.30 19.05 0.38
CA GLU A 38 -2.56 19.17 1.15
C GLU A 38 -3.80 18.91 0.30
N GLU A 39 -3.84 19.41 -0.93
CA GLU A 39 -4.92 19.13 -1.89
C GLU A 39 -5.00 17.63 -2.26
N LEU A 40 -3.85 16.97 -2.36
CA LEU A 40 -3.75 15.53 -2.69
C LEU A 40 -3.99 14.62 -1.47
N ARG A 41 -3.90 15.15 -0.23
CA ARG A 41 -3.98 14.37 1.01
C ARG A 41 -5.21 13.43 1.05
N PRO A 42 -6.44 13.85 0.70
CA PRO A 42 -7.59 12.95 0.75
C PRO A 42 -7.44 11.75 -0.18
N GLN A 43 -6.87 11.95 -1.38
CA GLN A 43 -6.62 10.89 -2.34
C GLN A 43 -5.53 9.95 -1.85
N ILE A 44 -4.39 10.51 -1.41
CA ILE A 44 -3.26 9.73 -0.87
C ILE A 44 -3.73 8.81 0.28
N LEU A 45 -4.50 9.35 1.22
CA LEU A 45 -5.02 8.57 2.34
C LEU A 45 -6.02 7.50 1.89
N SER A 46 -6.87 7.80 0.90
CA SER A 46 -7.80 6.81 0.35
C SER A 46 -7.06 5.66 -0.31
N ASP A 47 -6.02 5.95 -1.09
CA ASP A 47 -5.24 4.95 -1.82
C ASP A 47 -4.42 4.08 -0.84
N ILE A 48 -3.75 4.69 0.14
CA ILE A 48 -3.06 3.95 1.23
C ILE A 48 -4.04 3.03 1.97
N THR A 49 -5.24 3.51 2.30
CA THR A 49 -6.24 2.71 3.03
C THR A 49 -6.67 1.49 2.21
N LYS A 50 -6.89 1.67 0.91
CA LYS A 50 -7.27 0.56 0.02
C LYS A 50 -6.13 -0.46 -0.11
N ASP A 51 -4.89 0.00 -0.20
CA ASP A 51 -3.73 -0.88 -0.33
C ASP A 51 -3.54 -1.73 0.92
N LEU A 52 -3.62 -1.11 2.10
CA LEU A 52 -3.54 -1.82 3.38
C LEU A 52 -4.65 -2.87 3.51
N LEU A 53 -5.90 -2.50 3.22
CA LEU A 53 -7.03 -3.45 3.27
C LEU A 53 -6.85 -4.60 2.27
N THR A 54 -6.35 -4.32 1.07
CA THR A 54 -6.11 -5.33 0.04
C THR A 54 -4.98 -6.27 0.45
N HIS A 55 -3.91 -5.70 1.01
CA HIS A 55 -2.77 -6.46 1.51
C HIS A 55 -3.18 -7.39 2.65
N GLU A 56 -3.86 -6.88 3.69
CA GLU A 56 -4.35 -7.68 4.81
C GLU A 56 -5.29 -8.80 4.37
N GLN A 57 -6.22 -8.53 3.44
CA GLN A 57 -7.11 -9.55 2.90
C GLN A 57 -6.37 -10.65 2.13
N SER A 58 -5.29 -10.29 1.42
CA SER A 58 -4.45 -11.25 0.69
C SER A 58 -3.69 -12.16 1.66
N GLU A 59 -3.08 -11.58 2.68
CA GLU A 59 -2.34 -12.32 3.71
C GLU A 59 -3.27 -13.23 4.53
N TYR A 60 -4.45 -12.74 4.90
CA TYR A 60 -5.46 -13.55 5.57
C TYR A 60 -5.86 -14.77 4.74
N LYS A 61 -6.16 -14.60 3.44
CA LYS A 61 -6.51 -15.72 2.55
C LYS A 61 -5.36 -16.72 2.37
N LYS A 62 -4.12 -16.25 2.26
CA LYS A 62 -2.94 -17.12 2.18
C LYS A 62 -2.80 -17.97 3.45
N ASN A 63 -3.00 -17.35 4.62
CA ASN A 63 -2.90 -18.03 5.90
C ASN A 63 -3.99 -19.09 6.05
N GLU A 64 -5.26 -18.77 5.78
CA GLU A 64 -6.37 -19.75 5.82
C GLU A 64 -6.13 -20.94 4.86
N LEU A 65 -5.69 -20.68 3.63
CA LEU A 65 -5.37 -21.74 2.66
C LEU A 65 -4.19 -22.60 3.13
N SER A 66 -3.22 -22.01 3.84
CA SER A 66 -2.07 -22.76 4.37
C SER A 66 -2.49 -23.68 5.52
N GLU A 67 -3.39 -23.22 6.40
CA GLU A 67 -3.88 -24.01 7.53
C GLU A 67 -4.76 -25.18 7.06
N GLN A 68 -5.64 -24.93 6.08
CA GLN A 68 -6.45 -25.99 5.46
C GLN A 68 -5.58 -27.07 4.77
N ARG A 69 -4.47 -26.67 4.13
CA ARG A 69 -3.53 -27.62 3.53
C ARG A 69 -2.80 -28.45 4.58
N LYS A 70 -2.36 -27.86 5.69
CA LYS A 70 -1.70 -28.58 6.79
C LYS A 70 -2.62 -29.64 7.41
N LEU A 71 -3.88 -29.26 7.69
CA LEU A 71 -4.89 -30.18 8.23
C LEU A 71 -5.24 -31.32 7.28
N SER A 72 -5.21 -31.09 5.96
CA SER A 72 -5.49 -32.13 4.97
C SER A 72 -4.36 -33.16 4.83
N VAL A 73 -3.11 -32.77 5.10
CA VAL A 73 -1.95 -33.67 5.07
C VAL A 73 -1.89 -34.52 6.35
N GLU A 74 -2.21 -33.94 7.51
CA GLU A 74 -2.18 -34.63 8.80
C GLU A 74 -3.23 -35.75 8.92
N ASN A 75 -4.33 -35.68 8.15
CA ASN A 75 -5.37 -36.71 8.12
C ASN A 75 -5.15 -37.80 7.03
N GLN A 76 -4.01 -37.81 6.33
CA GLN A 76 -3.68 -38.85 5.33
C GLN A 76 -2.72 -39.93 5.86
N ASP A 77 -2.17 -39.75 7.06
CA ASP A 77 -1.20 -40.66 7.69
C ASP A 77 -1.82 -41.58 8.78
N ASP A 78 -3.15 -41.54 8.99
CA ASP A 78 -3.94 -42.46 9.83
C ASP A 78 -4.76 -43.46 8.98
#